data_AF-A5L8G2-F1
#
_entry.id   AF-A5L8G2-F1
#
_cell.length_a   1.000
_cell.length_b   1.000
_cell.length_c   1.000
_cell.angle_alpha   90.00
_cell.angle_beta   90.00
_cell.angle_gamma   90.00
#
_symmetry.space_group_name_H-M   'P 1'
#
loop_
_entity.id
_entity.type
_entity.pdbx_description
1 polymer ?
#
loop_
_entity_poly.entity_id
_entity_poly.type
_entity_poly.pdbx_seq_one_letter_code
_entity_poly.pdbx_strand_id
1 'polypeptide(L)'
;HQEFGELSRGQKKAARKTCIHEIEMAITQTERFTVESRLVRDEYRYVEFELRYPQQFSQAPCLRPIIKLELIETIPLLDAESRPIQSLVAELYRQPQEVKAFDCVSIQATLVEKVISMLRRTMSVKRDTQRKDDATLVRHIYDVYCILKTEAQLENFDLTAMTALFNTVLKEDIDRFGNQHTEFVANPKQELQLGLKELEDNPVFRQRFQDFVTPMVFNTEPHDFDTCFASFKRIAQSLIKTI
;
A
#
# COMPACT_ATOMS: atom_id res chain seq x y z
N HIS A 1 -11.85 31.58 1.87
CA HIS A 1 -11.04 30.59 2.59
C HIS A 1 -9.61 30.70 2.07
N GLN A 2 -8.62 30.78 2.96
CA GLN A 2 -7.21 30.76 2.56
C GLN A 2 -6.85 29.31 2.17
N GLU A 3 -6.08 29.12 1.10
CA GLU A 3 -5.70 27.76 0.67
C GLU A 3 -4.82 27.08 1.73
N PHE A 4 -4.97 25.77 1.91
CA PHE A 4 -4.21 25.03 2.94
C PHE A 4 -2.70 25.22 2.79
N GLY A 5 -2.20 25.34 1.54
CA GLY A 5 -0.79 25.58 1.22
C GLY A 5 -0.22 26.87 1.81
N GLU A 6 -1.05 27.91 1.93
CA GLU A 6 -0.66 29.25 2.37
C GLU A 6 -0.69 29.43 3.89
N LEU A 7 -1.26 28.47 4.61
CA LEU A 7 -1.36 28.52 6.07
C LEU A 7 0.01 28.40 6.75
N SER A 8 0.18 29.12 7.87
CA SER A 8 1.35 28.94 8.74
C SER A 8 1.40 27.51 9.30
N ARG A 9 2.58 27.07 9.77
CA ARG A 9 2.76 25.74 10.38
C ARG A 9 1.74 25.46 11.49
N GLY A 10 1.50 26.44 12.37
CA GLY A 10 0.52 26.32 13.46
C GLY A 10 -0.91 26.16 12.95
N GLN A 11 -1.29 26.95 11.93
CA GLN A 11 -2.60 26.85 11.29
C GLN A 11 -2.80 25.52 10.56
N LYS A 12 -1.79 25.02 9.84
CA LYS A 12 -1.83 23.69 9.19
C LYS A 12 -2.05 22.58 10.21
N LYS A 13 -1.29 22.60 11.32
CA LYS A 13 -1.46 21.64 12.42
C LYS A 13 -2.87 21.70 13.02
N ALA A 14 -3.41 22.90 13.22
CA ALA A 14 -4.77 23.07 13.74
C ALA A 14 -5.82 22.51 12.76
N ALA A 15 -5.70 22.82 11.48
CA ALA A 15 -6.59 22.29 10.44
C ALA A 15 -6.56 20.75 10.35
N ARG A 16 -5.36 20.15 10.38
CA ARG A 16 -5.22 18.68 10.47
C ARG A 16 -5.92 18.11 11.70
N LYS A 17 -5.69 18.72 12.86
CA LYS A 17 -6.32 18.26 14.11
C LYS A 17 -7.85 18.30 14.02
N THR A 18 -8.41 19.36 13.43
CA THR A 18 -9.86 19.46 13.18
C THR A 18 -10.35 18.37 12.25
N CYS A 19 -9.71 18.19 11.09
CA CYS A 19 -10.07 17.14 10.13
C CYS A 19 -10.05 15.73 10.76
N ILE A 20 -8.98 15.40 11.50
CA ILE A 20 -8.86 14.11 12.18
C ILE A 20 -9.95 13.93 13.25
N HIS A 21 -10.32 15.00 13.96
CA HIS A 21 -11.40 14.96 14.94
C HIS A 21 -12.76 14.72 14.28
N GLU A 22 -13.04 15.36 13.15
CA GLU A 22 -14.26 15.14 12.37
C GLU A 22 -14.37 13.70 11.86
N ILE A 23 -13.27 13.13 11.36
CA ILE A 23 -13.21 11.71 10.94
C ILE A 23 -13.48 10.78 12.13
N GLU A 24 -12.82 11.01 13.27
CA GLU A 24 -13.00 10.20 14.49
C GLU A 24 -14.45 10.27 15.00
N MET A 25 -15.06 11.46 14.98
CA MET A 25 -16.48 11.64 15.31
C MET A 25 -17.40 10.88 14.33
N ALA A 26 -17.18 11.00 13.02
CA ALA A 26 -17.99 10.31 12.02
C ALA A 26 -17.94 8.78 12.18
N ILE A 27 -16.77 8.23 12.53
CA ILE A 27 -16.60 6.78 12.79
C ILE A 27 -17.40 6.36 14.02
N THR A 28 -17.24 7.08 15.14
CA THR A 28 -17.81 6.71 16.45
C THR A 28 -19.33 6.97 16.53
N GLN A 29 -19.86 7.91 15.77
CA GLN A 29 -21.31 8.17 15.67
C GLN A 29 -22.13 6.98 15.18
N THR A 30 -21.51 6.04 14.47
CA THR A 30 -22.23 4.85 13.95
C THR A 30 -22.55 3.81 15.02
N GLU A 31 -21.93 3.92 16.20
CA GLU A 31 -21.94 2.91 17.29
C GLU A 31 -21.44 1.51 16.87
N ARG A 32 -21.07 1.32 15.60
CA ARG A 32 -20.53 0.07 15.04
C ARG A 32 -19.02 -0.02 15.15
N PHE A 33 -18.34 1.11 15.34
CA PHE A 33 -16.90 1.17 15.45
C PHE A 33 -16.49 1.86 16.74
N THR A 34 -15.53 1.29 17.46
CA THR A 34 -14.93 1.91 18.64
C THR A 34 -13.44 2.08 18.43
N VAL A 35 -12.90 3.23 18.84
CA VAL A 35 -11.46 3.51 18.78
C VAL A 35 -10.78 2.82 19.98
N GLU A 36 -10.03 1.77 19.72
CA GLU A 36 -9.23 1.06 20.75
C GLU A 36 -7.96 1.84 21.08
N SER A 37 -7.28 2.32 20.03
CA SER A 37 -6.05 3.09 20.17
C SER A 37 -5.93 4.14 19.07
N ARG A 38 -5.19 5.19 19.41
CA ARG A 38 -4.90 6.32 18.52
C ARG A 38 -3.44 6.70 18.65
N LEU A 39 -2.73 6.69 17.54
CA LEU A 39 -1.35 7.14 17.43
C LEU A 39 -1.30 8.38 16.53
N VAL A 40 -0.66 9.45 17.01
CA VAL A 40 -0.45 10.69 16.24
C VAL A 40 1.03 10.98 16.14
N ARG A 41 1.53 11.23 14.93
CA ARG A 41 2.92 11.60 14.66
C ARG A 41 2.99 12.79 13.72
N ASP A 42 4.18 13.41 13.68
CA ASP A 42 4.54 14.46 12.72
C ASP A 42 3.48 15.56 12.58
N GLU A 43 3.08 16.16 13.70
CA GLU A 43 2.09 17.26 13.72
C GLU A 43 0.76 16.93 13.01
N TYR A 44 0.26 15.71 13.21
CA TYR A 44 -0.97 15.17 12.60
C TYR A 44 -0.85 14.91 11.09
N ARG A 45 0.36 14.86 10.52
CA ARG A 45 0.59 14.38 9.15
C ARG A 45 0.48 12.86 9.04
N TYR A 46 0.62 12.15 10.15
CA TYR A 46 0.37 10.72 10.25
C TYR A 46 -0.49 10.44 11.48
N VAL A 47 -1.65 9.84 11.26
CA VAL A 47 -2.55 9.38 12.31
C VAL A 47 -2.94 7.94 12.02
N GLU A 48 -2.91 7.11 13.05
CA GLU A 48 -3.33 5.72 13.00
C GLU A 48 -4.40 5.49 14.06
N PHE A 49 -5.50 4.86 13.63
CA PHE A 49 -6.57 4.37 14.49
C PHE A 49 -6.64 2.85 14.42
N GLU A 50 -6.77 2.23 15.59
CA GLU A 50 -7.19 0.84 15.71
C GLU A 50 -8.68 0.81 16.05
N LEU A 51 -9.50 0.35 15.12
CA LEU A 51 -10.95 0.33 15.23
C LEU A 51 -11.44 -1.08 15.50
N ARG A 52 -12.14 -1.29 16.61
CA ARG A 52 -12.90 -2.51 16.84
C ARG A 52 -14.24 -2.42 16.12
N TYR A 53 -14.69 -3.56 15.61
CA TYR A 53 -15.98 -3.73 14.95
C TYR A 53 -16.65 -5.03 15.44
N PRO A 54 -17.99 -5.15 15.38
CA PRO A 54 -18.70 -6.37 15.71
C PRO A 54 -18.21 -7.56 14.90
N GLN A 55 -17.74 -8.60 15.57
CA GLN A 55 -17.27 -9.84 14.94
C GLN A 55 -18.27 -10.97 15.18
N GLN A 56 -18.72 -11.60 14.10
CA GLN A 56 -19.64 -12.74 14.14
C GLN A 56 -18.95 -14.09 13.90
N PHE A 57 -17.70 -14.08 13.42
CA PHE A 57 -16.96 -15.27 13.02
C PHE A 57 -15.60 -15.34 13.71
N SER A 58 -15.12 -16.56 13.95
CA SER A 58 -13.76 -16.81 14.43
C SER A 58 -12.73 -16.36 13.40
N GLN A 59 -11.68 -15.70 13.86
CA GLN A 59 -10.67 -15.14 12.96
C GLN A 59 -9.65 -16.16 12.49
N ALA A 60 -9.37 -16.13 11.19
CA ALA A 60 -8.18 -16.76 10.65
C ALA A 60 -6.94 -16.03 11.18
N PRO A 61 -5.83 -16.73 11.50
CA PRO A 61 -4.61 -16.12 12.05
C PRO A 61 -4.01 -14.98 11.19
N CYS A 62 -4.29 -14.99 9.90
CA CYS A 62 -3.80 -13.98 8.96
C CYS A 62 -4.58 -12.65 9.03
N LEU A 63 -5.79 -12.65 9.61
CA LEU A 63 -6.65 -11.46 9.69
C LEU A 63 -6.44 -10.71 10.99
N ARG A 64 -6.44 -9.37 10.92
CA ARG A 64 -6.35 -8.53 12.12
C ARG A 64 -7.71 -8.50 12.84
N PRO A 65 -7.72 -8.51 14.19
CA PRO A 65 -8.93 -8.37 15.00
C PRO A 65 -9.55 -6.98 14.98
N ILE A 66 -8.95 -6.05 14.26
CA ILE A 66 -9.27 -4.64 14.25
C ILE A 66 -9.07 -4.12 12.83
N ILE A 67 -9.82 -3.09 12.47
CA ILE A 67 -9.56 -2.30 11.28
C ILE A 67 -8.48 -1.28 11.65
N LYS A 68 -7.35 -1.35 10.97
CA LYS A 68 -6.30 -0.34 11.08
C LYS A 68 -6.56 0.75 10.04
N LEU A 69 -6.92 1.95 10.48
CA LEU A 69 -7.10 3.12 9.61
C LEU A 69 -5.88 4.04 9.73
N GLU A 70 -5.13 4.17 8.64
CA GLU A 70 -3.96 5.05 8.56
C GLU A 70 -4.30 6.26 7.69
N LEU A 71 -4.11 7.45 8.26
CA LEU A 71 -4.36 8.75 7.62
C LEU A 71 -3.01 9.45 7.45
N ILE A 72 -2.66 9.72 6.20
CA ILE A 72 -1.36 10.27 5.83
C ILE A 72 -1.59 11.52 4.99
N GLU A 73 -1.03 12.66 5.40
CA GLU A 73 -0.97 13.83 4.55
C GLU A 73 0.04 13.58 3.43
N THR A 74 -0.43 13.62 2.19
CA THR A 74 0.40 13.48 0.99
C THR A 74 -0.18 14.31 -0.15
N ILE A 75 0.66 14.58 -1.15
CA ILE A 75 0.23 15.11 -2.44
C ILE A 75 0.21 13.93 -3.40
N PRO A 76 -0.94 13.61 -4.03
CA PRO A 76 -0.98 12.53 -5.03
C PRO A 76 -0.02 12.80 -6.19
N LEU A 77 0.71 11.77 -6.63
CA LEU A 77 1.61 11.84 -7.78
C LEU A 77 0.88 11.99 -9.11
N LEU A 78 -0.32 11.44 -9.17
CA LEU A 78 -1.25 11.49 -10.28
C LEU A 78 -2.62 11.90 -9.74
N ASP A 79 -3.48 12.39 -10.62
CA ASP A 79 -4.85 12.72 -10.27
C ASP A 79 -5.59 11.52 -9.66
N ALA A 80 -6.49 11.82 -8.72
CA ALA A 80 -7.32 10.79 -8.13
C ALA A 80 -8.29 10.23 -9.17
N GLU A 81 -8.47 8.91 -9.13
CA GLU A 81 -9.39 8.19 -9.99
C GLU A 81 -10.67 7.90 -9.22
N SER A 82 -11.82 8.32 -9.74
CA SER A 82 -13.11 8.03 -9.11
C SER A 82 -13.49 6.56 -9.32
N ARG A 83 -13.64 5.82 -8.22
CA ARG A 83 -14.01 4.40 -8.24
C ARG A 83 -15.22 4.13 -7.32
N PRO A 84 -16.16 3.28 -7.71
CA PRO A 84 -17.20 2.83 -6.79
C PRO A 84 -16.64 1.83 -5.77
N ILE A 85 -17.28 1.73 -4.61
CA ILE A 85 -16.99 0.72 -3.59
C ILE A 85 -18.26 -0.08 -3.35
N GLN A 86 -18.11 -1.41 -3.35
CA GLN A 86 -19.19 -2.32 -3.00
C GLN A 86 -18.72 -3.45 -2.07
N SER A 87 -19.63 -3.98 -1.26
CA SER A 87 -19.33 -5.20 -0.50
C SER A 87 -19.38 -6.45 -1.39
N LEU A 88 -18.61 -7.49 -1.02
CA LEU A 88 -18.69 -8.80 -1.69
C LEU A 88 -20.10 -9.39 -1.65
N VAL A 89 -20.85 -9.09 -0.59
CA VAL A 89 -22.26 -9.49 -0.44
C VAL A 89 -23.11 -8.76 -1.49
N ALA A 90 -22.99 -7.44 -1.59
CA ALA A 90 -23.71 -6.67 -2.59
C ALA A 90 -23.40 -7.16 -4.01
N GLU A 91 -22.12 -7.42 -4.32
CA GLU A 91 -21.70 -7.97 -5.61
C GLU A 91 -22.37 -9.32 -5.91
N LEU A 92 -22.28 -10.27 -4.99
CA LEU A 92 -22.83 -11.62 -5.15
C LEU A 92 -24.35 -11.59 -5.36
N TYR A 93 -25.04 -10.72 -4.62
CA TYR A 93 -26.49 -10.54 -4.73
C TYR A 93 -26.91 -9.51 -5.79
N ARG A 94 -25.97 -9.03 -6.62
CA ARG A 94 -26.18 -8.04 -7.68
C ARG A 94 -26.93 -6.79 -7.20
N GLN A 95 -26.61 -6.35 -5.98
CA GLN A 95 -27.13 -5.14 -5.37
C GLN A 95 -26.40 -3.90 -5.90
N PRO A 96 -27.01 -2.71 -5.82
CA PRO A 96 -26.32 -1.46 -6.13
C PRO A 96 -25.09 -1.24 -5.26
N GLN A 97 -24.07 -0.61 -5.83
CA GLN A 97 -22.85 -0.19 -5.12
C GLN A 97 -23.18 0.75 -3.96
N GLU A 98 -22.68 0.44 -2.77
CA GLU A 98 -22.90 1.23 -1.55
C GLU A 98 -22.28 2.62 -1.66
N VAL A 99 -21.13 2.74 -2.32
CA VAL A 99 -20.48 4.03 -2.61
C VAL A 99 -20.32 4.15 -4.12
N LYS A 100 -20.98 5.15 -4.71
CA LYS A 100 -21.00 5.34 -6.17
C LYS A 100 -19.69 5.90 -6.73
N ALA A 101 -19.00 6.71 -5.94
CA ALA A 101 -17.78 7.40 -6.32
C ALA A 101 -16.95 7.66 -5.07
N PHE A 102 -15.69 7.23 -5.11
CA PHE A 102 -14.69 7.45 -4.09
C PHE A 102 -13.37 7.75 -4.78
N ASP A 103 -12.68 8.78 -4.31
CA ASP A 103 -11.41 9.19 -4.90
C ASP A 103 -10.31 8.21 -4.46
N CYS A 104 -9.77 7.47 -5.43
CA CYS A 104 -8.70 6.50 -5.22
C CYS A 104 -7.38 7.02 -5.81
N VAL A 105 -6.28 6.63 -5.18
CA VAL A 105 -4.95 6.82 -5.79
C VAL A 105 -4.83 6.03 -7.08
N SER A 106 -4.03 6.52 -8.01
CA SER A 106 -3.86 5.85 -9.29
C SER A 106 -3.31 4.44 -9.14
N ILE A 107 -3.85 3.51 -9.93
CA ILE A 107 -3.41 2.12 -9.92
C ILE A 107 -1.95 1.97 -10.42
N GLN A 108 -1.52 2.85 -11.33
CA GLN A 108 -0.15 2.88 -11.83
C GLN A 108 0.84 3.34 -10.75
N ALA A 109 0.49 4.39 -10.00
CA ALA A 109 1.27 4.84 -8.84
C ALA A 109 1.35 3.74 -7.78
N THR A 110 0.21 3.10 -7.49
CA THR A 110 0.13 1.98 -6.55
C THR A 110 1.05 0.82 -6.94
N LEU A 111 1.12 0.46 -8.23
CA LEU A 111 2.02 -0.59 -8.71
C LEU A 111 3.49 -0.22 -8.46
N VAL A 112 3.88 0.99 -8.86
CA VAL A 112 5.26 1.49 -8.71
C VAL A 112 5.68 1.50 -7.25
N GLU A 113 4.86 2.10 -6.38
CA GLU A 113 5.11 2.17 -4.94
C GLU A 113 5.25 0.77 -4.32
N LYS A 114 4.37 -0.18 -4.71
CA LYS A 114 4.46 -1.56 -4.22
C LYS A 114 5.74 -2.26 -4.65
N VAL A 115 6.18 -2.06 -5.90
CA VAL A 115 7.45 -2.62 -6.40
C VAL A 115 8.63 -2.06 -5.61
N ILE A 116 8.76 -0.74 -5.50
CA ILE A 116 9.87 -0.10 -4.80
C ILE A 116 9.85 -0.46 -3.30
N SER A 117 8.69 -0.33 -2.65
CA SER A 117 8.52 -0.64 -1.23
C SER A 117 8.88 -2.09 -0.91
N MET A 118 8.42 -3.07 -1.71
CA MET A 118 8.73 -4.47 -1.50
C MET A 118 10.25 -4.73 -1.58
N LEU A 119 10.90 -4.25 -2.65
CA LEU A 119 12.32 -4.49 -2.89
C LEU A 119 13.21 -3.78 -1.86
N ARG A 120 12.95 -2.49 -1.62
CA ARG A 120 13.70 -1.68 -0.65
C ARG A 120 13.55 -2.22 0.77
N ARG A 121 12.33 -2.55 1.21
CA ARG A 121 12.10 -3.05 2.58
C ARG A 121 12.71 -4.43 2.78
N THR A 122 12.72 -5.27 1.74
CA THR A 122 13.40 -6.57 1.77
C THR A 122 14.88 -6.40 2.07
N MET A 123 15.59 -5.56 1.31
CA MET A 123 17.02 -5.32 1.57
C MET A 123 17.27 -4.56 2.87
N SER A 124 16.39 -3.63 3.21
CA SER A 124 16.49 -2.89 4.47
C SER A 124 16.47 -3.83 5.68
N VAL A 125 15.62 -4.86 5.69
CA VAL A 125 15.57 -5.86 6.77
C VAL A 125 16.78 -6.78 6.69
N LYS A 126 17.16 -7.21 5.48
CA LYS A 126 18.31 -8.09 5.28
C LYS A 126 19.63 -7.47 5.78
N ARG A 127 19.79 -6.16 5.65
CA ARG A 127 20.97 -5.41 6.10
C ARG A 127 20.97 -5.11 7.60
N ASP A 128 19.81 -5.09 8.23
CA ASP A 128 19.65 -4.69 9.63
C ASP A 128 18.57 -5.56 10.30
N THR A 129 19.03 -6.59 11.03
CA THR A 129 18.18 -7.56 11.71
C THR A 129 17.38 -6.96 12.88
N GLN A 130 17.69 -5.74 13.32
CA GLN A 130 16.90 -5.04 14.33
C GLN A 130 15.64 -4.41 13.72
N ARG A 131 15.54 -4.32 12.39
CA ARG A 131 14.34 -3.79 11.75
C ARG A 131 13.19 -4.76 11.85
N LYS A 132 12.02 -4.15 12.04
CA LYS A 132 10.77 -4.87 11.98
C LYS A 132 10.57 -5.43 10.57
N ASP A 133 10.65 -6.74 10.47
CA ASP A 133 10.28 -7.50 9.29
C ASP A 133 8.75 -7.67 9.26
N ASP A 134 8.12 -7.08 8.24
CA ASP A 134 6.69 -7.18 8.02
C ASP A 134 6.39 -8.30 7.04
N ALA A 135 6.11 -9.49 7.57
CA ALA A 135 5.81 -10.66 6.77
C ALA A 135 4.60 -10.47 5.83
N THR A 136 3.69 -9.54 6.15
CA THR A 136 2.50 -9.27 5.33
C THR A 136 2.79 -8.50 4.05
N LEU A 137 4.01 -7.96 3.90
CA LEU A 137 4.43 -7.19 2.73
C LEU A 137 4.45 -8.05 1.45
N VAL A 138 4.64 -9.37 1.59
CA VAL A 138 4.63 -10.35 0.50
C VAL A 138 3.39 -10.25 -0.39
N ARG A 139 2.26 -9.76 0.16
CA ARG A 139 1.01 -9.55 -0.58
C ARG A 139 1.19 -8.60 -1.77
N HIS A 140 2.18 -7.71 -1.75
CA HIS A 140 2.49 -6.84 -2.89
C HIS A 140 2.84 -7.62 -4.17
N ILE A 141 3.39 -8.83 -4.05
CA ILE A 141 3.65 -9.70 -5.21
C ILE A 141 2.32 -10.08 -5.89
N TYR A 142 1.31 -10.43 -5.10
CA TYR A 142 -0.04 -10.75 -5.61
C TYR A 142 -0.76 -9.51 -6.13
N ASP A 143 -0.68 -8.39 -5.40
CA ASP A 143 -1.30 -7.12 -5.81
C ASP A 143 -0.80 -6.65 -7.18
N VAL A 144 0.53 -6.65 -7.38
CA VAL A 144 1.16 -6.27 -8.65
C VAL A 144 0.75 -7.22 -9.78
N TYR A 145 0.67 -8.52 -9.51
CA TYR A 145 0.16 -9.49 -10.48
C TYR A 145 -1.27 -9.14 -10.92
N CYS A 146 -2.16 -8.84 -9.97
CA CYS A 146 -3.55 -8.49 -10.26
C CYS A 146 -3.66 -7.20 -11.08
N ILE A 147 -2.88 -6.18 -10.72
CA ILE A 147 -2.85 -4.91 -11.47
C ILE A 147 -2.42 -5.18 -12.91
N LEU A 148 -1.30 -5.89 -13.12
CA LEU A 148 -0.79 -6.17 -14.47
C LEU A 148 -1.78 -6.99 -15.30
N LYS A 149 -2.45 -7.97 -14.70
CA LYS A 149 -3.47 -8.79 -15.38
C LYS A 149 -4.64 -7.94 -15.84
N THR A 150 -5.16 -7.05 -14.98
CA THR A 150 -6.27 -6.16 -15.29
C THR A 150 -5.87 -5.10 -16.33
N GLU A 151 -4.73 -4.43 -16.15
CA GLU A 151 -4.26 -3.39 -17.08
C GLU A 151 -3.93 -3.94 -18.47
N ALA A 152 -3.38 -5.16 -18.55
CA ALA A 152 -3.15 -5.84 -19.83
C ALA A 152 -4.46 -6.17 -20.55
N GLN A 153 -5.51 -6.55 -19.83
CA GLN A 153 -6.84 -6.79 -20.40
C GLN A 153 -7.51 -5.51 -20.92
N LEU A 154 -7.16 -4.36 -20.33
CA LEU A 154 -7.70 -3.05 -20.71
C LEU A 154 -6.84 -2.33 -21.76
N GLU A 155 -5.72 -2.91 -22.20
CA GLU A 155 -4.74 -2.29 -23.11
C GLU A 155 -4.18 -0.93 -22.62
N ASN A 156 -4.23 -0.68 -21.31
CA ASN A 156 -3.87 0.61 -20.69
C ASN A 156 -2.43 0.67 -20.17
N PHE A 157 -1.60 -0.33 -20.50
CA PHE A 157 -0.25 -0.43 -19.97
C PHE A 157 0.77 0.41 -20.78
N ASP A 158 1.11 1.60 -20.28
CA ASP A 158 2.17 2.45 -20.84
C ASP A 158 3.46 2.40 -20.00
N LEU A 159 4.43 1.61 -20.46
CA LEU A 159 5.73 1.47 -19.80
C LEU A 159 6.52 2.80 -19.71
N THR A 160 6.31 3.73 -20.64
CA THR A 160 7.02 5.02 -20.67
C THR A 160 6.53 5.91 -19.54
N ALA A 161 5.21 6.05 -19.39
CA ALA A 161 4.61 6.75 -18.26
C ALA A 161 5.00 6.11 -16.91
N MET A 162 4.99 4.77 -16.83
CA MET A 162 5.43 4.06 -15.62
C MET A 162 6.89 4.32 -15.27
N THR A 163 7.76 4.47 -16.27
CA THR A 163 9.18 4.78 -16.07
C THR A 163 9.39 6.15 -15.44
N ALA A 164 8.65 7.17 -15.91
CA ALA A 164 8.70 8.50 -15.31
C ALA A 164 8.22 8.47 -13.85
N LEU A 165 7.09 7.79 -13.61
CA LEU A 165 6.52 7.63 -12.28
C LEU A 165 7.47 6.87 -11.32
N PHE A 166 8.12 5.82 -11.81
CA PHE A 166 9.10 5.06 -11.05
C PHE A 166 10.29 5.89 -10.59
N ASN A 167 10.82 6.76 -11.46
CA ASN A 167 11.87 7.69 -11.08
C ASN A 167 11.42 8.69 -10.01
N THR A 168 10.20 9.21 -10.12
CA THR A 168 9.64 10.12 -9.12
C THR A 168 9.48 9.45 -7.76
N VAL A 169 8.82 8.28 -7.71
CA VAL A 169 8.63 7.52 -6.46
C VAL A 169 9.98 7.11 -5.87
N LEU A 170 10.94 6.69 -6.70
CA LEU A 170 12.28 6.33 -6.24
C LEU A 170 12.95 7.49 -5.50
N LYS A 171 12.87 8.69 -6.06
CA LYS A 171 13.42 9.90 -5.45
C LYS A 171 12.73 10.22 -4.13
N GLU A 172 11.40 10.15 -4.08
CA GLU A 172 10.65 10.37 -2.84
C GLU A 172 11.00 9.34 -1.76
N ASP A 173 11.17 8.07 -2.13
CA ASP A 173 11.57 7.01 -1.20
C ASP A 173 13.00 7.22 -0.68
N ILE A 174 13.92 7.71 -1.52
CA ILE A 174 15.28 8.10 -1.11
C ILE A 174 15.23 9.28 -0.14
N ASP A 175 14.48 10.34 -0.45
CA ASP A 175 14.38 11.53 0.39
C ASP A 175 13.73 11.19 1.76
N ARG A 176 12.74 10.29 1.76
CA ARG A 176 11.98 9.92 2.96
C ARG A 176 12.69 8.86 3.81
N PHE A 177 13.31 7.87 3.20
CA PHE A 177 13.86 6.70 3.90
C PHE A 177 15.38 6.57 3.80
N GLY A 178 16.06 7.44 3.05
CA GLY A 178 17.50 7.35 2.79
C GLY A 178 18.37 7.40 4.04
N ASN A 179 17.96 8.19 5.04
CA ASN A 179 18.62 8.25 6.35
C ASN A 179 18.66 6.89 7.08
N GLN A 180 17.79 5.96 6.68
CA GLN A 180 17.70 4.64 7.25
C GLN A 180 18.34 3.58 6.32
N HIS A 181 18.73 3.87 5.09
CA HIS A 181 19.21 2.83 4.18
C HIS A 181 20.28 3.38 3.26
N THR A 182 21.50 3.49 3.79
CA THR A 182 22.64 4.13 3.12
C THR A 182 22.95 3.54 1.74
N GLU A 183 22.85 2.23 1.60
CA GLU A 183 23.12 1.50 0.35
C GLU A 183 22.07 1.80 -0.71
N PHE A 184 20.82 2.01 -0.30
CA PHE A 184 19.74 2.38 -1.20
C PHE A 184 19.91 3.81 -1.71
N VAL A 185 20.49 4.71 -0.91
CA VAL A 185 20.86 6.06 -1.38
C VAL A 185 22.05 6.00 -2.32
N ALA A 186 23.08 5.21 -1.97
CA ALA A 186 24.33 5.16 -2.72
C ALA A 186 24.17 4.49 -4.10
N ASN A 187 23.40 3.40 -4.17
CA ASN A 187 23.13 2.69 -5.42
C ASN A 187 21.73 2.05 -5.40
N PRO A 188 20.67 2.85 -5.65
CA PRO A 188 19.30 2.37 -5.59
C PRO A 188 19.04 1.22 -6.57
N LYS A 189 19.63 1.29 -7.77
CA LYS A 189 19.53 0.23 -8.79
C LYS A 189 20.02 -1.11 -8.27
N GLN A 190 21.22 -1.13 -7.69
CA GLN A 190 21.80 -2.36 -7.14
C GLN A 190 20.97 -2.90 -5.97
N GLU A 191 20.51 -2.05 -5.06
CA GLU A 191 19.69 -2.48 -3.93
C GLU A 191 18.35 -3.08 -4.37
N LEU A 192 17.69 -2.49 -5.36
CA LEU A 192 16.45 -3.05 -5.91
C LEU A 192 16.68 -4.40 -6.59
N GLN A 193 17.82 -4.57 -7.30
CA GLN A 193 18.21 -5.86 -7.89
C GLN A 193 18.49 -6.93 -6.83
N LEU A 194 19.20 -6.56 -5.76
CA LEU A 194 19.47 -7.46 -4.64
C LEU A 194 18.19 -7.85 -3.91
N GLY A 195 17.26 -6.90 -3.70
CA GLY A 195 15.95 -7.17 -3.14
C GLY A 195 15.17 -8.17 -3.99
N LEU A 196 15.22 -8.01 -5.31
CA LEU A 196 14.50 -8.91 -6.23
C LEU A 196 15.08 -10.32 -6.19
N LYS A 197 16.42 -10.43 -6.13
CA LYS A 197 17.12 -11.70 -5.96
C LYS A 197 16.80 -12.35 -4.61
N GLU A 198 16.69 -11.56 -3.55
CA GLU A 198 16.34 -12.08 -2.22
C GLU A 198 14.91 -12.65 -2.19
N LEU A 199 13.95 -12.00 -2.87
CA LEU A 199 12.59 -12.54 -3.01
C LEU A 199 12.56 -13.87 -3.77
N GLU A 200 13.46 -14.06 -4.74
CA GLU A 200 13.55 -15.26 -5.56
C GLU A 200 14.22 -16.42 -4.81
N ASP A 201 15.35 -16.15 -4.17
CA ASP A 201 16.23 -17.17 -3.61
C ASP A 201 15.82 -17.62 -2.20
N ASN A 202 15.15 -16.75 -1.43
CA ASN A 202 14.80 -17.03 -0.04
C ASN A 202 13.42 -17.70 0.08
N PRO A 203 13.35 -18.98 0.51
CA PRO A 203 12.10 -19.73 0.58
C PRO A 203 11.09 -19.14 1.58
N VAL A 204 11.52 -18.26 2.50
CA VAL A 204 10.61 -17.61 3.46
C VAL A 204 9.51 -16.82 2.76
N PHE A 205 9.78 -16.21 1.60
CA PHE A 205 8.78 -15.42 0.88
C PHE A 205 7.69 -16.30 0.29
N ARG A 206 8.02 -17.50 -0.16
CA ARG A 206 7.02 -18.49 -0.59
C ARG A 206 6.12 -18.91 0.56
N GLN A 207 6.71 -19.17 1.74
CA GLN A 207 5.93 -19.52 2.93
C GLN A 207 5.00 -18.36 3.33
N ARG A 208 5.52 -17.13 3.40
CA ARG A 208 4.72 -15.95 3.72
C ARG A 208 3.58 -15.75 2.72
N PHE A 209 3.82 -15.99 1.44
CA PHE A 209 2.79 -15.89 0.42
C PHE A 209 1.68 -16.91 0.69
N GLN A 210 2.03 -18.15 1.02
CA GLN A 210 1.04 -19.16 1.40
C GLN A 210 0.23 -18.73 2.64
N ASP A 211 0.90 -18.19 3.65
CA ASP A 211 0.30 -17.81 4.93
C ASP A 211 -0.58 -16.55 4.85
N PHE A 212 -0.25 -15.58 3.98
CA PHE A 212 -0.87 -14.26 3.95
C PHE A 212 -1.66 -13.93 2.67
N VAL A 213 -1.46 -14.65 1.56
CA VAL A 213 -2.20 -14.43 0.32
C VAL A 213 -3.31 -15.47 0.18
N THR A 214 -2.97 -16.76 0.23
CA THR A 214 -3.93 -17.86 0.02
C THR A 214 -5.20 -17.73 0.87
N PRO A 215 -5.14 -17.46 2.19
CA PRO A 215 -6.36 -17.37 3.00
C PRO A 215 -7.14 -16.06 2.83
N MET A 216 -6.59 -15.04 2.16
CA MET A 216 -7.21 -13.71 2.03
C MET A 216 -7.84 -13.45 0.65
N VAL A 217 -7.43 -14.21 -0.36
CA VAL A 217 -7.85 -13.96 -1.73
C VAL A 217 -9.24 -14.53 -1.98
N PHE A 218 -10.20 -13.65 -2.21
CA PHE A 218 -11.52 -14.01 -2.73
C PHE A 218 -11.47 -14.18 -4.25
N ASN A 219 -10.93 -15.31 -4.70
CA ASN A 219 -10.83 -15.69 -6.11
C ASN A 219 -11.09 -17.19 -6.23
N THR A 220 -11.82 -17.62 -7.25
CA THR A 220 -12.07 -19.03 -7.54
C THR A 220 -10.80 -19.77 -8.00
N GLU A 221 -9.82 -19.04 -8.54
CA GLU A 221 -8.54 -19.57 -8.99
C GLU A 221 -7.38 -18.68 -8.48
N PRO A 222 -7.04 -18.75 -7.18
CA PRO A 222 -5.91 -18.00 -6.64
C PRO A 222 -4.61 -18.49 -7.28
N HIS A 223 -3.79 -17.55 -7.74
CA HIS A 223 -2.50 -17.86 -8.36
C HIS A 223 -1.43 -18.12 -7.29
N ASP A 224 -0.54 -19.06 -7.58
CA ASP A 224 0.56 -19.40 -6.68
C ASP A 224 1.68 -18.35 -6.67
N PHE A 225 2.62 -18.51 -5.73
CA PHE A 225 3.75 -17.61 -5.59
C PHE A 225 4.56 -17.50 -6.89
N ASP A 226 4.84 -18.61 -7.57
CA ASP A 226 5.69 -18.62 -8.77
C ASP A 226 5.06 -17.83 -9.91
N THR A 227 3.76 -18.01 -10.13
CA THR A 227 3.00 -17.30 -11.16
C THR A 227 2.97 -15.80 -10.87
N CYS A 228 2.64 -15.41 -9.63
CA CYS A 228 2.60 -13.99 -9.26
C CYS A 228 3.99 -13.35 -9.28
N PHE A 229 5.00 -14.06 -8.77
CA PHE A 229 6.37 -13.60 -8.72
C PHE A 229 6.98 -13.46 -10.11
N ALA A 230 6.68 -14.34 -11.07
CA ALA A 230 7.15 -14.19 -12.44
C ALA A 230 6.69 -12.86 -13.08
N SER A 231 5.44 -12.46 -12.84
CA SER A 231 4.92 -11.15 -13.28
C SER A 231 5.58 -9.99 -12.54
N PHE A 232 5.68 -10.08 -11.21
CA PHE A 232 6.35 -9.07 -10.38
C PHE A 232 7.81 -8.86 -10.81
N LYS A 233 8.56 -9.95 -11.01
CA LYS A 233 9.95 -9.94 -11.44
C LYS A 233 10.10 -9.30 -12.81
N ARG A 234 9.24 -9.62 -13.77
CA ARG A 234 9.27 -9.02 -15.11
C ARG A 234 9.11 -7.51 -15.05
N ILE A 235 8.09 -7.00 -14.35
CA ILE A 235 7.86 -5.55 -14.27
C ILE A 235 8.97 -4.86 -13.48
N ALA A 236 9.40 -5.43 -12.35
CA ALA A 236 10.49 -4.88 -11.56
C ALA A 236 11.78 -4.76 -12.37
N GLN A 237 12.15 -5.79 -13.14
CA GLN A 237 13.31 -5.75 -14.02
C GLN A 237 13.18 -4.68 -15.11
N SER A 238 12.00 -4.53 -15.71
CA SER A 238 11.77 -3.48 -16.71
C SER A 238 11.95 -2.09 -16.12
N LEU A 239 11.37 -1.81 -14.95
CA LEU A 239 11.49 -0.52 -14.26
C LEU A 239 12.92 -0.26 -13.76
N ILE A 240 13.60 -1.25 -13.17
CA ILE A 240 14.98 -1.09 -12.69
C ILE A 240 15.98 -0.82 -13.84
N LYS A 241 15.69 -1.29 -15.06
CA LYS A 241 16.55 -1.00 -16.22
C LYS A 241 16.57 0.48 -16.61
N THR A 242 15.57 1.25 -16.20
CA THR A 242 15.41 2.65 -16.60
C THR A 242 16.11 3.65 -15.67
N ILE A 243 16.78 3.17 -14.63
CA ILE A 243 17.54 3.95 -13.65
C ILE A 243 19.03 3.60 -13.65
#